data_AF-A0A976CTD0-F1
#
_entry.id   AF-A0A976CTD0-F1
#
_cell.length_a   1.000
_cell.length_b   1.000
_cell.length_c   1.000
_cell.angle_alpha   90.00
_cell.angle_beta   90.00
_cell.angle_gamma   90.00
#
_symmetry.space_group_name_H-M   'P 1'
#
loop_
_entity.id
_entity.type
_entity.pdbx_description
1 polymer ?
#
loop_
_entity_poly.entity_id
_entity_poly.type
_entity_poly.pdbx_seq_one_letter_code
_entity_poly.pdbx_strand_id
1 'polypeptide(L)'
;MKGNPQNPSDWYKIADLDLRRATKALAENDLSACCLWLQQAAEKALKGWLIGHNWQLIKTHDLERMIHEAAGYGQDLTWCIPTAVHLRQLYFTERYVDDSPDPEPDYPQCHAMHQDIQRLLATLNPTILP
;
A
#
# COMPACT_ATOMS: atom_id res chain seq x y z
N MET A 1 12.82 -6.33 -12.15
CA MET A 1 13.79 -6.96 -11.24
C MET A 1 13.17 -8.25 -10.73
N LYS A 2 13.79 -9.43 -10.90
CA LYS A 2 13.33 -10.68 -10.26
C LYS A 2 14.03 -10.77 -8.89
N GLY A 3 13.31 -10.48 -7.81
CA GLY A 3 13.80 -10.63 -6.43
C GLY A 3 13.41 -11.98 -5.83
N ASN A 4 13.90 -12.30 -4.63
CA ASN A 4 13.46 -13.47 -3.89
C ASN A 4 12.18 -13.13 -3.10
N PRO A 5 11.03 -13.79 -3.36
CA PRO A 5 9.79 -13.50 -2.63
C PRO A 5 9.84 -13.87 -1.15
N GLN A 6 10.84 -14.61 -0.69
CA GLN A 6 11.07 -14.89 0.75
C GLN A 6 12.08 -13.94 1.39
N ASN A 7 12.59 -12.94 0.64
CA ASN A 7 13.52 -11.94 1.15
C ASN A 7 12.78 -10.62 1.44
N PRO A 8 12.58 -10.25 2.71
CA PRO A 8 11.94 -8.98 3.11
C PRO A 8 12.51 -7.75 2.40
N SER A 9 13.83 -7.68 2.24
CA SER A 9 14.50 -6.52 1.64
C SER A 9 14.15 -6.32 0.17
N ASP A 10 13.84 -7.39 -0.56
CA ASP A 10 13.43 -7.27 -1.97
C ASP A 10 12.01 -6.70 -2.09
N TRP A 11 11.12 -7.02 -1.14
CA TRP A 11 9.80 -6.41 -1.05
C TRP A 11 9.88 -4.91 -0.76
N TYR A 12 10.70 -4.52 0.21
CA TYR A 12 10.86 -3.10 0.57
C TYR A 12 11.41 -2.26 -0.58
N LYS A 13 12.37 -2.77 -1.36
CA LYS A 13 12.88 -2.06 -2.56
C LYS A 13 11.77 -1.78 -3.58
N ILE A 14 10.86 -2.73 -3.76
CA ILE A 14 9.75 -2.57 -4.71
C ILE A 14 8.68 -1.65 -4.11
N ALA A 15 8.38 -1.77 -2.82
CA ALA A 15 7.45 -0.88 -2.12
C ALA A 15 7.89 0.59 -2.21
N ASP A 16 9.17 0.86 -2.00
CA ASP A 16 9.78 2.18 -2.13
C ASP A 16 9.74 2.71 -3.58
N LEU A 17 9.99 1.85 -4.58
CA LEU A 17 9.80 2.22 -5.99
C LEU A 17 8.35 2.58 -6.31
N ASP A 18 7.39 1.82 -5.78
CA ASP A 18 5.97 2.07 -6.00
C ASP A 18 5.50 3.33 -5.29
N LEU A 19 6.00 3.63 -4.08
CA LEU A 19 5.74 4.90 -3.40
C LEU A 19 6.27 6.09 -4.24
N ARG A 20 7.48 5.99 -4.81
CA ARG A 20 7.98 7.03 -5.73
C ARG A 20 7.09 7.24 -6.96
N ARG A 21 6.52 6.16 -7.49
CA ARG A 21 5.56 6.24 -8.62
C ARG A 21 4.26 6.92 -8.19
N ALA A 22 3.74 6.58 -7.01
CA ALA A 22 2.58 7.27 -6.43
C ALA A 22 2.84 8.77 -6.22
N THR A 23 4.02 9.15 -5.71
CA THR A 23 4.40 10.55 -5.54
C THR A 23 4.42 11.29 -6.88
N LYS A 24 4.98 10.69 -7.93
CA LYS A 24 5.00 11.27 -9.27
C LYS A 24 3.58 11.45 -9.82
N ALA A 25 2.74 10.41 -9.73
CA ALA A 25 1.37 10.44 -10.20
C ALA A 25 0.55 11.52 -9.48
N LEU A 26 0.71 11.66 -8.16
CA LEU A 26 0.08 12.73 -7.38
C LEU A 26 0.48 14.12 -7.88
N ALA A 27 1.77 14.34 -8.16
CA ALA A 27 2.28 15.61 -8.67
C ALA A 27 1.78 15.94 -10.08
N GLU A 28 1.49 14.92 -10.89
CA GLU A 28 0.92 15.03 -12.24
C GLU A 28 -0.62 15.08 -12.24
N ASN A 29 -1.25 15.03 -11.05
CA ASN A 29 -2.70 14.94 -10.86
C ASN A 29 -3.34 13.70 -11.53
N ASP A 30 -2.55 12.64 -11.74
CA ASP A 30 -3.03 11.31 -12.13
C ASP A 30 -3.41 10.54 -10.86
N LEU A 31 -4.58 10.88 -10.31
CA LEU A 31 -5.07 10.38 -9.02
C LEU A 31 -5.34 8.88 -9.05
N SER A 32 -5.83 8.41 -10.19
CA SER A 32 -6.01 6.99 -10.50
C SER A 32 -4.71 6.20 -10.36
N ALA A 33 -3.67 6.60 -11.09
CA ALA A 33 -2.36 5.96 -10.97
C ALA A 33 -1.79 6.12 -9.56
N CYS A 34 -2.02 7.26 -8.90
CA CYS A 34 -1.58 7.47 -7.52
C CYS A 34 -2.16 6.38 -6.60
N CYS A 35 -3.47 6.20 -6.58
CA CYS A 35 -4.15 5.19 -5.76
C CYS A 35 -3.64 3.77 -6.06
N LEU A 36 -3.48 3.43 -7.34
CA LEU A 36 -2.95 2.13 -7.74
C LEU A 36 -1.54 1.89 -7.18
N TRP A 37 -0.64 2.87 -7.30
CA TRP A 37 0.72 2.74 -6.80
C TRP A 37 0.80 2.77 -5.27
N LEU A 38 -0.10 3.50 -4.59
CA LEU A 38 -0.22 3.48 -3.12
C LEU A 38 -0.63 2.10 -2.60
N GLN A 39 -1.64 1.47 -3.21
CA GLN A 39 -2.04 0.11 -2.86
C GLN A 39 -0.86 -0.86 -3.03
N GLN A 40 -0.16 -0.76 -4.16
CA GLN A 40 1.00 -1.59 -4.48
C GLN A 40 2.18 -1.38 -3.52
N ALA A 41 2.41 -0.15 -3.06
CA ALA A 41 3.45 0.17 -2.09
C ALA A 41 3.12 -0.41 -0.71
N ALA A 42 1.92 -0.18 -0.19
CA ALA A 42 1.48 -0.74 1.10
C ALA A 42 1.52 -2.27 1.11
N GLU A 43 0.99 -2.92 0.07
CA GLU A 43 0.96 -4.38 -0.01
C GLU A 43 2.36 -4.97 0.11
N LYS A 44 3.32 -4.40 -0.63
CA LYS A 44 4.69 -4.92 -0.64
C LYS A 44 5.42 -4.61 0.65
N ALA A 45 5.21 -3.44 1.25
CA ALA A 45 5.79 -3.12 2.55
C ALA A 45 5.28 -4.07 3.64
N LEU A 46 3.97 -4.32 3.70
CA LEU A 46 3.36 -5.25 4.65
C LEU A 46 3.86 -6.68 4.44
N LYS A 47 3.93 -7.16 3.19
CA LYS A 47 4.51 -8.48 2.88
C LYS A 47 5.96 -8.59 3.32
N GLY A 48 6.78 -7.58 3.02
CA GLY A 48 8.18 -7.53 3.46
C GLY A 48 8.30 -7.67 4.97
N TRP A 49 7.50 -6.90 5.71
CA TRP A 49 7.49 -6.94 7.17
C TRP A 49 7.02 -8.28 7.72
N LEU A 50 5.87 -8.78 7.26
CA LEU A 50 5.29 -10.04 7.72
C LEU A 50 6.22 -11.22 7.46
N ILE A 51 6.82 -11.31 6.26
CA ILE A 51 7.79 -12.36 5.92
C ILE A 51 9.02 -12.29 6.84
N GLY A 52 9.46 -11.08 7.18
CA GLY A 52 10.53 -10.88 8.18
C GLY A 52 10.17 -11.39 9.58
N HIS A 53 8.87 -11.55 9.87
CA HIS A 53 8.33 -12.08 11.13
C HIS A 53 7.83 -13.53 10.99
N ASN A 54 8.40 -14.29 10.05
CA ASN A 54 8.08 -15.70 9.79
C ASN A 54 6.65 -15.97 9.30
N TRP A 55 5.96 -14.95 8.80
CA TRP A 55 4.69 -15.16 8.10
C TRP A 55 4.94 -15.93 6.79
N GLN A 56 4.12 -16.95 6.55
CA GLN A 56 4.15 -17.68 5.29
C GLN A 56 3.51 -16.83 4.22
N LEU A 57 4.19 -16.64 3.08
CA LEU A 57 3.68 -15.82 1.98
C LEU A 57 2.32 -16.34 1.48
N ILE A 58 1.25 -15.63 1.83
CA ILE A 58 -0.10 -15.85 1.30
C ILE A 58 -0.31 -14.93 0.10
N LYS A 59 -0.86 -15.48 -0.99
CA LYS A 59 -1.29 -14.70 -2.15
C LYS A 59 -2.58 -13.94 -1.82
N THR A 60 -2.43 -12.81 -1.15
CA THR A 60 -3.50 -11.86 -0.84
C THR A 60 -3.10 -10.45 -1.26
N HIS A 61 -4.10 -9.64 -1.59
CA HIS A 61 -4.00 -8.20 -1.84
C HIS A 61 -4.79 -7.39 -0.79
N ASP A 62 -5.38 -8.08 0.18
CA ASP A 62 -6.19 -7.49 1.25
C ASP A 62 -5.29 -6.84 2.30
N LEU A 63 -5.20 -5.51 2.23
CA LEU A 63 -4.39 -4.69 3.13
C LEU A 63 -4.92 -4.73 4.57
N GLU A 64 -6.24 -4.72 4.77
CA GLU A 64 -6.87 -4.77 6.10
C GLU A 64 -6.49 -6.06 6.81
N ARG A 65 -6.59 -7.18 6.10
CA ARG A 65 -6.15 -8.48 6.62
C ARG A 65 -4.67 -8.43 7.03
N MET A 66 -3.79 -7.95 6.17
CA MET A 66 -2.35 -7.90 6.48
C MET A 66 -2.02 -6.95 7.64
N ILE A 67 -2.77 -5.86 7.81
CA ILE A 67 -2.67 -4.97 8.98
C ILE A 67 -3.04 -5.72 10.26
N HIS A 68 -4.12 -6.51 10.25
CA HIS A 68 -4.51 -7.33 11.39
C HIS A 68 -3.48 -8.44 11.70
N GLU A 69 -2.92 -9.08 10.67
CA GLU A 69 -1.83 -10.05 10.84
C GLU A 69 -0.61 -9.37 11.51
N ALA A 70 -0.23 -8.18 11.06
CA ALA A 70 0.88 -7.42 11.64
C ALA A 70 0.65 -7.06 13.12
N ALA A 71 -0.58 -6.69 13.47
CA ALA A 71 -0.97 -6.46 14.86
C ALA A 71 -0.83 -7.73 15.73
N GLY A 72 -1.12 -8.91 15.17
CA GLY A 72 -0.88 -10.20 15.83
C GLY A 72 0.60 -10.48 16.15
N TYR A 73 1.52 -9.87 15.40
CA TYR A 73 2.97 -9.88 15.67
C TYR A 73 3.46 -8.69 16.49
N GLY A 74 2.57 -7.86 17.04
CA GLY A 74 2.90 -6.73 17.91
C GLY A 74 3.14 -5.40 17.20
N GLN A 75 2.89 -5.30 15.90
CA GLN A 75 3.01 -4.07 15.12
C GLN A 75 1.63 -3.47 14.83
N ASP A 76 1.22 -2.51 15.65
CA ASP A 76 -0.07 -1.85 15.48
C ASP A 76 -0.03 -0.84 14.32
N LEU A 77 -0.82 -1.14 13.29
CA LEU A 77 -1.01 -0.33 12.08
C LEU A 77 -2.49 -0.04 11.83
N THR A 78 -3.35 -0.23 12.85
CA THR A 78 -4.81 -0.09 12.72
C THR A 78 -5.24 1.31 12.29
N TRP A 79 -4.41 2.32 12.58
CA TRP A 79 -4.58 3.69 12.07
C TRP A 79 -4.60 3.80 10.54
N CYS A 80 -4.04 2.82 9.82
CA CYS A 80 -3.98 2.77 8.35
C CYS A 80 -5.18 2.02 7.72
N ILE A 81 -6.05 1.39 8.52
CA ILE A 81 -7.23 0.65 8.03
C ILE A 81 -8.15 1.53 7.18
N PRO A 82 -8.48 2.79 7.55
CA PRO A 82 -9.31 3.64 6.71
C PRO A 82 -8.73 3.84 5.30
N THR A 83 -7.42 4.03 5.19
CA THR A 83 -6.70 4.16 3.92
C THR A 83 -6.71 2.84 3.14
N ALA A 84 -6.53 1.69 3.81
CA ALA A 84 -6.65 0.37 3.20
C ALA A 84 -8.03 0.12 2.55
N VAL A 85 -9.12 0.50 3.24
CA VAL A 85 -10.50 0.37 2.75
C VAL A 85 -10.72 1.24 1.50
N HIS A 86 -10.27 2.50 1.53
CA HIS A 86 -10.42 3.41 0.40
C HIS A 86 -9.65 2.93 -0.84
N LEU A 87 -8.38 2.54 -0.67
CA LEU A 87 -7.56 2.01 -1.78
C LEU A 87 -8.17 0.75 -2.39
N ARG A 88 -8.81 -0.10 -1.58
CA ARG A 88 -9.54 -1.27 -2.08
C ARG A 88 -10.72 -0.87 -2.95
N GLN A 89 -11.54 0.08 -2.51
CA GLN A 89 -12.72 0.54 -3.26
C GLN A 89 -12.30 1.07 -4.64
N LEU A 90 -11.32 1.98 -4.66
CA LEU A 90 -10.81 2.63 -5.88
C LEU A 90 -10.19 1.64 -6.88
N TYR A 91 -9.57 0.56 -6.39
CA TYR A 91 -9.02 -0.49 -7.26
C TYR A 91 -10.08 -1.21 -8.11
N PHE A 92 -11.30 -1.37 -7.58
CA PHE A 92 -12.40 -2.00 -8.30
C PHE A 92 -13.04 -1.01 -9.31
N THR A 93 -13.16 0.25 -8.93
CA THR A 93 -13.72 1.36 -9.72
C THR A 93 -13.03 1.51 -11.09
N GLU A 94 -11.71 1.45 -11.15
CA GLU A 94 -10.99 1.61 -12.43
C GLU A 94 -11.11 0.43 -13.41
N ARG A 95 -11.65 -0.70 -12.97
CA ARG A 95 -11.56 -1.98 -13.70
C ARG A 95 -12.90 -2.59 -14.08
N TYR A 96 -14.00 -2.05 -13.57
CA TYR A 96 -15.34 -2.53 -13.86
C TYR A 96 -16.20 -1.38 -14.33
N VAL A 97 -16.72 -1.49 -15.55
CA VAL A 97 -17.79 -0.60 -16.03
C VAL A 97 -19.09 -1.12 -15.43
N ASP A 98 -19.60 -0.46 -14.40
CA ASP A 98 -20.95 -0.67 -13.89
C ASP A 98 -21.73 0.66 -13.79
N ASP A 99 -23.03 0.58 -13.48
CA ASP A 99 -23.93 1.74 -13.37
C ASP A 99 -23.85 2.43 -11.99
N SER A 100 -22.88 2.08 -11.14
CA SER A 100 -22.71 2.71 -9.84
C SER A 100 -22.01 4.06 -9.99
N PRO A 101 -22.32 5.06 -9.14
CA PRO A 101 -21.52 6.28 -9.08
C PRO A 101 -20.15 5.90 -8.53
N ASP A 102 -19.21 5.70 -9.43
CA ASP A 102 -17.82 5.40 -9.12
C ASP A 102 -17.28 6.49 -8.18
N PRO A 103 -16.77 6.14 -6.97
CA PRO A 103 -16.07 7.12 -6.15
C PRO A 103 -14.79 7.51 -6.91
N GLU A 104 -14.81 8.69 -7.54
CA GLU A 104 -13.59 9.25 -8.13
C GLU A 104 -12.68 9.76 -7.00
N PRO A 105 -11.39 9.40 -7.02
CA PRO A 105 -10.47 9.92 -6.02
C PRO A 105 -10.30 11.43 -6.22
N ASP A 106 -10.42 12.20 -5.14
CA ASP A 106 -10.08 13.63 -5.14
C ASP A 106 -8.65 13.86 -4.66
N TYR A 107 -8.08 15.01 -5.03
CA TYR A 107 -6.69 15.34 -4.70
C TYR A 107 -6.43 15.36 -3.18
N PRO A 108 -7.26 16.03 -2.34
CA PRO A 108 -7.10 16.00 -0.88
C PRO A 108 -7.05 14.59 -0.28
N GLN A 109 -7.94 13.69 -0.72
CA GLN A 109 -8.00 12.31 -0.26
C GLN A 109 -6.77 11.52 -0.71
N CYS A 110 -6.38 11.62 -1.98
CA CYS A 110 -5.15 11.01 -2.50
C CYS A 110 -3.90 11.47 -1.75
N HIS A 111 -3.82 12.77 -1.46
CA HIS A 111 -2.72 13.33 -0.70
C HIS A 111 -2.69 12.80 0.74
N ALA A 112 -3.84 12.69 1.42
CA ALA A 112 -3.93 12.12 2.76
C ALA A 112 -3.52 10.63 2.77
N MET A 113 -4.03 9.83 1.84
CA MET A 113 -3.64 8.43 1.68
C MET A 113 -2.14 8.30 1.38
N HIS A 114 -1.58 9.20 0.56
CA HIS A 114 -0.15 9.21 0.28
C HIS A 114 0.68 9.41 1.55
N GLN A 115 0.31 10.36 2.41
CA GLN A 115 0.97 10.59 3.69
C GLN A 115 0.88 9.38 4.64
N ASP A 116 -0.29 8.74 4.71
CA ASP A 116 -0.48 7.54 5.50
C ASP A 116 0.41 6.39 5.02
N ILE A 117 0.54 6.21 3.71
CA ILE A 117 1.35 5.13 3.12
C ILE A 117 2.85 5.45 3.28
N GLN A 118 3.26 6.71 3.18
CA GLN A 118 4.62 7.13 3.54
C GLN A 118 4.94 6.78 5.00
N ARG A 119 4.03 7.12 5.93
CA ARG A 119 4.17 6.77 7.34
C ARG A 119 4.21 5.26 7.56
N LEU A 120 3.40 4.50 6.83
CA LEU A 120 3.36 3.04 6.90
C LEU A 120 4.73 2.46 6.52
N LEU A 121 5.28 2.86 5.38
CA LEU A 121 6.59 2.39 4.92
C LEU A 121 7.70 2.73 5.91
N ALA A 122 7.74 3.95 6.42
CA ALA A 122 8.72 4.38 7.42
C ALA A 122 8.60 3.60 8.75
N THR A 123 7.37 3.23 9.14
CA THR A 123 7.12 2.42 10.35
C THR A 123 7.60 0.98 10.17
N LEU A 124 7.36 0.39 8.99
CA LEU A 124 7.70 -1.00 8.69
C LEU A 124 9.19 -1.19 8.37
N ASN A 125 9.82 -0.19 7.76
CA ASN A 125 11.23 -0.21 7.43
C ASN A 125 11.86 1.17 7.65
N PRO A 126 12.44 1.43 8.84
CA PRO A 126 13.00 2.73 9.19
C PRO A 126 14.24 3.13 8.38
N THR A 127 14.77 2.24 7.53
CA THR A 127 15.83 2.58 6.57
C THR A 127 15.30 3.34 5.34
N ILE A 128 13.98 3.34 5.12
CA ILE A 128 13.31 4.17 4.12
C ILE A 128 12.97 5.51 4.79
N LEU A 129 13.85 6.49 4.63
CA LEU A 129 13.59 7.87 5.06
C LEU A 129 12.85 8.64 3.96
N PRO A 130 11.88 9.51 4.31
CA PRO A 130 11.19 10.39 3.37
C PRO A 130 12.12 11.45 2.75
#